data_AF-C1EJ37-F1
#
_entry.id   AF-C1EJ37-F1
#
_cell.length_a   1.000
_cell.length_b   1.000
_cell.length_c   1.000
_cell.angle_alpha   90.00
_cell.angle_beta   90.00
_cell.angle_gamma   90.00
#
_symmetry.space_group_name_H-M   'P 1'
#
loop_
_entity.id
_entity.type
_entity.pdbx_description
1 polymer ?
#
loop_
_entity_poly.entity_id
_entity_poly.type
_entity_poly.pdbx_seq_one_letter_code
_entity_poly.pdbx_strand_id
1 'polypeptide(L)'
;MLGDKDTVVIDVRNYYETCIGRIEPPRGGAEFLDPMMRNSREFPKWLNAPETKEKLKGKKVMMYCTGGIRCERATALLSQMERAEDELQTQGIYHVRGGIDRYLKTFPEGGYWKGRNYLFDL
;
A
#
# COMPACT_ATOMS: atom_id res chain seq x y z
N MET A 1 1.45 -1.31 13.31
CA MET A 1 1.42 -1.96 11.99
C MET A 1 2.76 -1.89 11.30
N LEU A 2 3.36 -0.72 11.06
CA LEU A 2 4.66 -0.66 10.35
C LEU A 2 5.82 -1.39 11.07
N GLY A 3 5.80 -1.49 12.40
CA GLY A 3 6.78 -2.29 13.17
C GLY A 3 6.46 -3.79 13.28
N ASP A 4 5.41 -4.29 12.63
CA ASP A 4 4.97 -5.69 12.73
C ASP A 4 5.44 -6.48 11.49
N LYS A 5 6.24 -7.53 11.70
CA LYS A 5 6.78 -8.42 10.65
C LYS A 5 5.70 -9.22 9.89
N ASP A 6 4.51 -9.33 10.47
CA ASP A 6 3.37 -10.00 9.85
C ASP A 6 2.47 -9.03 9.07
N THR A 7 2.96 -7.80 8.87
CA THR A 7 2.34 -6.79 8.01
C THR A 7 3.10 -6.64 6.70
N VAL A 8 2.36 -6.45 5.61
CA VAL A 8 2.88 -5.97 4.33
C VAL A 8 2.30 -4.59 4.06
N VAL A 9 3.14 -3.71 3.52
CA VAL A 9 2.79 -2.34 3.16
C VAL A 9 2.87 -2.20 1.66
N ILE A 10 1.77 -1.81 1.02
CA ILE A 10 1.68 -1.71 -0.43
C ILE A 10 1.49 -0.24 -0.82
N ASP A 11 2.37 0.26 -1.69
CA ASP A 11 2.20 1.55 -2.32
C ASP A 11 1.30 1.42 -3.55
N VAL A 12 0.08 1.95 -3.50
CA VAL A 12 -0.86 1.86 -4.65
C VAL A 12 -0.75 3.07 -5.59
N ARG A 13 0.35 3.82 -5.49
CA ARG A 13 0.66 4.94 -6.39
C ARG A 13 1.39 4.47 -7.64
N ASN A 14 1.64 5.41 -8.55
CA ASN A 14 2.48 5.13 -9.70
C ASN A 14 3.95 5.09 -9.26
N TYR A 15 4.76 4.28 -9.94
CA TYR A 15 6.16 4.06 -9.63
C TYR A 15 6.98 5.35 -9.49
N TYR A 16 6.74 6.35 -10.34
CA TYR A 16 7.45 7.63 -10.22
C TYR A 16 7.16 8.36 -8.90
N GLU A 17 5.93 8.24 -8.35
CA GLU A 17 5.57 8.83 -7.05
C GLU A 17 6.30 8.10 -5.92
N THR A 18 6.46 6.77 -6.03
CA THR A 18 7.22 5.93 -5.09
C THR A 18 8.70 6.31 -5.07
N CYS A 19 9.30 6.57 -6.24
CA CYS A 19 10.70 7.00 -6.35
C CYS A 19 10.97 8.36 -5.71
N ILE A 20 10.00 9.27 -5.71
CA ILE A 20 10.15 10.61 -5.12
C ILE A 20 10.09 10.56 -3.59
N GLY A 21 9.24 9.69 -3.06
CA GLY A 21 9.18 9.41 -1.64
C GLY A 21 8.17 8.32 -1.33
N ARG A 22 8.39 7.57 -0.26
CA ARG A 22 7.59 6.41 0.12
C ARG A 22 7.63 6.19 1.62
N ILE A 23 6.76 5.31 2.12
CA ILE A 23 6.88 4.79 3.48
C ILE A 23 8.05 3.81 3.52
N GLU A 24 8.94 3.99 4.48
CA GLU A 24 10.00 3.03 4.81
C GLU A 24 9.71 2.42 6.19
N PRO A 25 9.22 1.17 6.23
CA PRO A 25 9.07 0.43 7.48
C PRO A 25 10.43 0.31 8.20
N PRO A 26 10.43 0.27 9.55
CA PRO A 26 11.65 0.06 10.32
C PRO A 26 12.23 -1.33 10.04
N ARG A 27 13.53 -1.49 10.29
CA ARG A 27 14.21 -2.79 10.15
C ARG A 27 13.55 -3.84 11.05
N GLY A 28 13.20 -4.98 10.47
CA GLY A 28 12.47 -6.05 11.18
C GLY A 28 10.97 -5.80 11.36
N GLY A 29 10.45 -4.70 10.81
CA GLY A 29 9.02 -4.41 10.73
C GLY A 29 8.37 -4.99 9.49
N ALA A 30 7.36 -4.27 8.99
CA ALA A 30 6.57 -4.67 7.85
C ALA A 30 7.40 -4.77 6.57
N GLU A 31 7.03 -5.70 5.68
CA GLU A 31 7.61 -5.78 4.34
C GLU A 31 7.00 -4.70 3.44
N PHE A 32 7.85 -3.95 2.73
CA PHE A 32 7.39 -2.97 1.75
C PHE A 32 7.30 -3.61 0.36
N LEU A 33 6.13 -3.50 -0.27
CA LEU A 33 5.85 -3.98 -1.62
C LEU A 33 5.56 -2.79 -2.54
N ASP A 34 6.35 -2.69 -3.61
CA ASP A 34 6.12 -1.76 -4.71
C ASP A 34 5.60 -2.51 -5.94
N PRO A 35 4.32 -2.32 -6.32
CA PRO A 35 3.75 -2.86 -7.55
C PRO A 35 4.41 -2.34 -8.85
N MET A 36 5.27 -1.31 -8.77
CA MET A 36 5.97 -0.69 -9.90
C MET A 36 5.04 -0.25 -11.04
N MET A 37 3.82 0.16 -10.70
CA MET A 37 2.78 0.48 -11.68
C MET A 37 3.08 1.76 -12.45
N ARG A 38 2.85 1.76 -13.78
CA ARG A 38 2.89 3.00 -14.57
C ARG A 38 1.59 3.79 -14.45
N ASN A 39 0.47 3.08 -14.20
CA ASN A 39 -0.85 3.66 -13.98
C ASN A 39 -1.67 2.74 -13.06
N SER A 40 -2.71 3.30 -12.43
CA SER A 40 -3.53 2.58 -11.45
C SER A 40 -4.32 1.39 -11.99
N ARG A 41 -4.48 1.25 -13.31
CA ARG A 41 -5.21 0.11 -13.92
C ARG A 41 -4.39 -1.17 -13.89
N GLU A 42 -3.11 -1.09 -13.59
CA GLU A 42 -2.21 -2.24 -13.46
C GLU A 42 -2.37 -2.94 -12.09
N PHE A 43 -2.97 -2.27 -11.11
CA PHE A 43 -3.12 -2.82 -9.75
C PHE A 43 -3.87 -4.16 -9.69
N PRO A 44 -5.03 -4.35 -10.35
CA PRO A 44 -5.72 -5.64 -10.37
C PRO A 44 -4.88 -6.74 -11.02
N LYS A 45 -4.07 -6.41 -12.02
CA LYS A 45 -3.17 -7.37 -12.67
C LYS A 45 -2.07 -7.80 -11.70
N TRP A 46 -1.48 -6.85 -10.98
CA TRP A 46 -0.46 -7.13 -9.97
C TRP A 46 -0.99 -7.98 -8.81
N LEU A 47 -2.19 -7.68 -8.31
CA LEU A 47 -2.85 -8.50 -7.28
C LEU A 47 -3.15 -9.93 -7.73
N ASN A 48 -3.47 -10.13 -9.01
CA ASN A 48 -3.77 -11.45 -9.55
C ASN A 48 -2.54 -12.34 -9.76
N ALA A 49 -1.33 -11.78 -9.69
CA ALA A 49 -0.10 -12.54 -9.88
C ALA A 49 0.10 -13.53 -8.71
N PRO A 50 0.44 -14.81 -8.97
CA PRO A 50 0.59 -15.83 -7.93
C PRO A 50 1.59 -15.43 -6.83
N GLU A 51 2.71 -14.82 -7.21
CA GLU A 51 3.74 -14.34 -6.29
C GLU A 51 3.24 -13.24 -5.36
N THR A 52 2.31 -12.40 -5.83
CA THR A 52 1.67 -11.39 -5.00
C THR A 52 0.73 -12.06 -4.01
N LYS A 53 -0.12 -12.98 -4.48
CA LYS A 53 -1.07 -13.69 -3.61
C LYS A 53 -0.35 -14.42 -2.48
N GLU A 54 0.77 -15.08 -2.79
CA GLU A 54 1.60 -15.76 -1.80
C GLU A 54 2.13 -14.79 -0.74
N LYS A 55 2.60 -13.61 -1.13
CA LYS A 55 3.09 -12.57 -0.20
C LYS A 55 2.00 -11.99 0.69
N LEU A 56 0.75 -11.94 0.22
CA LEU A 56 -0.38 -11.40 0.98
C LEU A 56 -1.02 -12.45 1.90
N LYS A 57 -0.90 -13.74 1.55
CA LYS A 57 -1.53 -14.84 2.28
C LYS A 57 -1.06 -14.88 3.74
N GLY A 58 -2.02 -14.85 4.66
CA GLY A 58 -1.78 -14.88 6.09
C GLY A 58 -1.09 -13.63 6.66
N LYS A 59 -0.98 -12.54 5.89
CA LYS A 59 -0.40 -11.26 6.34
C LYS A 59 -1.47 -10.21 6.57
N LYS A 60 -1.18 -9.20 7.40
CA LYS A 60 -1.99 -7.97 7.48
C LYS A 60 -1.58 -7.06 6.33
N VAL A 61 -2.52 -6.58 5.53
CA VAL A 61 -2.22 -5.73 4.37
C VAL A 61 -2.52 -4.29 4.70
N MET A 62 -1.52 -3.41 4.62
CA MET A 62 -1.67 -1.97 4.77
C MET A 62 -1.38 -1.26 3.44
N MET A 63 -2.34 -0.53 2.91
CA MET A 63 -2.20 0.22 1.65
C MET A 63 -2.14 1.73 1.88
N TYR A 64 -1.41 2.45 1.02
CA TYR A 64 -1.47 3.91 1.02
C TYR A 64 -1.37 4.51 -0.39
N CYS A 65 -1.92 5.71 -0.53
CA CYS A 65 -1.80 6.55 -1.71
C CYS A 65 -1.79 8.03 -1.29
N THR A 66 -1.68 8.95 -2.23
CA THR A 66 -1.54 10.38 -1.91
C THR A 66 -2.77 10.96 -1.20
N GLY A 67 -3.99 10.69 -1.70
CA GLY A 67 -5.24 11.33 -1.24
C GLY A 67 -6.38 10.37 -0.85
N GLY A 68 -6.12 9.08 -0.65
CA GLY A 68 -7.10 8.10 -0.18
C GLY A 68 -7.94 7.40 -1.26
N ILE A 69 -8.39 8.09 -2.31
CA ILE A 69 -9.35 7.53 -3.30
C ILE A 69 -8.87 6.24 -4.00
N ARG A 70 -7.57 6.13 -4.30
CA ARG A 70 -6.99 4.91 -4.89
C ARG A 70 -7.00 3.75 -3.89
N CYS A 71 -6.75 4.04 -2.61
CA CYS A 71 -6.78 3.03 -1.55
C CYS A 71 -8.17 2.48 -1.29
N GLU A 72 -9.21 3.30 -1.37
CA GLU A 72 -10.59 2.85 -1.20
C GLU A 72 -10.95 1.79 -2.25
N ARG A 73 -10.62 2.06 -3.52
CA ARG A 73 -10.82 1.11 -4.63
C ARG A 73 -9.96 -0.13 -4.48
N ALA A 74 -8.69 0.03 -4.10
CA ALA A 74 -7.76 -1.08 -3.88
C ALA A 74 -8.22 -2.00 -2.74
N THR A 75 -8.69 -1.42 -1.63
CA THR A 75 -9.24 -2.16 -0.47
C THR A 75 -10.48 -2.94 -0.88
N ALA A 76 -11.41 -2.30 -1.59
CA ALA A 76 -12.63 -2.96 -2.06
C ALA A 76 -12.30 -4.13 -3.01
N LEU A 77 -11.38 -3.94 -3.95
CA LEU A 77 -10.95 -4.98 -4.88
C LEU A 77 -10.31 -6.17 -4.15
N LEU A 78 -9.36 -5.93 -3.26
CA LEU A 78 -8.71 -7.01 -2.52
C LEU A 78 -9.73 -7.77 -1.66
N SER A 79 -10.63 -7.06 -0.97
CA SER A 79 -11.71 -7.68 -0.18
C SER A 79 -12.66 -8.53 -1.03
N GLN A 80 -12.92 -8.13 -2.28
CA GLN A 80 -13.72 -8.92 -3.22
C GLN A 80 -12.99 -10.18 -3.65
N MET A 81 -11.68 -10.09 -3.93
CA MET A 81 -10.86 -11.24 -4.30
C MET A 81 -10.74 -12.24 -3.13
N GLU A 82 -10.55 -11.78 -1.89
CA GLU A 82 -10.55 -12.67 -0.71
C GLU A 82 -11.87 -13.44 -0.53
N ARG A 83 -13.00 -12.85 -0.93
CA ARG A 83 -14.30 -13.53 -0.85
C ARG A 83 -14.50 -14.55 -1.98
N ALA A 84 -13.79 -14.37 -3.09
CA ALA A 84 -13.92 -15.22 -4.28
C ALA A 84 -12.88 -16.35 -4.31
N GLU A 85 -11.76 -16.18 -3.60
CA GLU A 85 -10.59 -17.07 -3.70
C GLU A 85 -10.09 -17.50 -2.32
N ASP A 86 -10.20 -18.80 -2.00
CA ASP A 86 -9.71 -19.37 -0.74
C ASP A 86 -8.17 -19.28 -0.60
N GLU A 87 -7.46 -19.15 -1.72
CA GLU A 87 -6.00 -19.08 -1.72
C GLU A 87 -5.48 -17.69 -1.32
N LEU A 88 -6.31 -16.65 -1.47
CA LEU A 88 -5.98 -15.27 -1.13
C LEU A 88 -6.73 -14.88 0.14
N GLN A 89 -6.17 -15.26 1.30
CA GLN A 89 -6.73 -14.89 2.61
C GLN A 89 -5.70 -14.10 3.39
N THR A 90 -5.98 -12.82 3.65
CA THR A 90 -5.17 -11.95 4.51
C THR A 90 -5.70 -12.01 5.95
N GLN A 91 -4.91 -11.54 6.92
CA GLN A 91 -5.37 -11.36 8.30
C GLN A 91 -6.21 -10.09 8.49
N GLY A 92 -6.30 -9.25 7.46
CA GLY A 92 -7.02 -7.99 7.49
C GLY A 92 -6.44 -6.97 6.52
N ILE A 93 -7.33 -6.18 5.93
CA ILE A 93 -7.00 -5.14 4.96
C ILE A 93 -7.21 -3.76 5.59
N TYR A 94 -6.18 -2.93 5.52
CA TYR A 94 -6.13 -1.61 6.12
C TYR A 94 -5.60 -0.60 5.10
N HIS A 95 -5.96 0.67 5.26
CA HIS A 95 -5.36 1.73 4.47
C HIS A 95 -5.14 3.02 5.28
N VAL A 96 -4.20 3.85 4.82
CA VAL A 96 -3.96 5.18 5.40
C VAL A 96 -5.12 6.10 5.04
N ARG A 97 -6.00 6.38 6.02
CA ARG A 97 -7.15 7.27 5.84
C ARG A 97 -6.69 8.68 5.49
N GLY A 98 -7.20 9.23 4.39
CA GLY A 98 -6.78 10.54 3.88
C GLY A 98 -5.41 10.56 3.20
N GLY A 99 -4.79 9.40 3.02
CA GLY A 99 -3.53 9.26 2.29
C GLY A 99 -2.31 9.88 2.96
N ILE A 100 -1.23 9.99 2.19
CA ILE A 100 0.05 10.53 2.65
C ILE A 100 -0.03 12.02 2.95
N ASP A 101 -0.88 12.78 2.27
CA ASP A 101 -1.10 14.20 2.58
C ASP A 101 -1.53 14.39 4.04
N ARG A 102 -2.53 13.63 4.49
CA ARG A 102 -2.97 13.67 5.89
C ARG A 102 -1.90 13.11 6.84
N TYR A 103 -1.19 12.06 6.43
CA TYR A 103 -0.11 11.47 7.23
C TYR A 103 0.97 12.51 7.56
N LEU A 104 1.48 13.24 6.56
CA LEU A 104 2.51 14.25 6.77
C LEU A 104 2.03 15.47 7.57
N LYS A 105 0.74 15.82 7.47
CA LYS A 105 0.13 16.82 8.36
C LYS A 105 0.08 16.36 9.83
N THR A 106 -0.08 15.04 10.04
CA THR A 106 -0.14 14.45 11.38
C THR A 106 1.25 14.23 11.97
N PHE A 107 2.23 13.90 11.12
CA PHE A 107 3.63 13.67 11.48
C PHE A 107 4.52 14.69 10.76
N PRO A 108 4.64 15.92 11.28
CA PRO A 108 5.37 17.01 10.61
C PRO A 108 6.87 16.72 10.45
N GLU A 109 7.44 15.88 11.31
CA GLU A 109 8.82 15.40 11.20
C GLU A 109 8.99 14.26 10.16
N GLY A 110 7.91 13.90 9.45
CA GLY A 110 7.91 12.88 8.40
C GLY A 110 7.68 11.45 8.90
N GLY A 111 8.01 11.12 10.15
CA GLY A 111 7.77 9.78 10.71
C GLY A 111 8.46 8.68 9.89
N TYR A 112 7.67 7.74 9.35
CA TYR A 112 8.14 6.66 8.48
C TYR A 112 8.21 7.06 7.00
N TRP A 113 7.82 8.28 6.64
CA TRP A 113 7.97 8.77 5.28
C TRP A 113 9.41 9.16 4.98
N LYS A 114 9.92 8.74 3.82
CA LYS A 114 11.25 9.11 3.31
C LYS A 114 11.12 9.69 1.91
N GLY A 115 11.86 10.76 1.65
CA GLY A 115 11.77 11.52 0.40
C GLY A 115 10.75 12.65 0.46
N ARG A 116 10.31 13.12 -0.71
CA ARG A 116 9.33 14.22 -0.83
C ARG A 116 7.95 13.69 -1.15
N ASN A 117 6.91 14.44 -0.81
CA ASN A 117 5.56 14.13 -1.27
C ASN A 117 5.33 14.77 -2.63
N TYR A 118 5.08 13.96 -3.66
CA TYR A 118 4.63 14.48 -4.95
C TYR A 118 3.15 14.82 -4.84
N LEU A 119 2.83 16.11 -4.81
CA LEU A 119 1.48 16.61 -5.00
C LEU A 119 1.27 16.80 -6.51
N PHE A 120 0.22 16.19 -7.05
CA PHE A 120 -0.26 16.58 -8.37
C PHE A 120 -0.77 18.01 -8.25
N ASP A 121 -0.01 18.97 -8.74
CA ASP A 121 -0.55 20.27 -9.10
C ASP A 121 -1.34 20.08 -10.41
N LEU A 122 -2.66 20.26 -10.33
CA LEU A 122 -3.53 20.41 -11.49
C LEU A 122 -3.50 21.85 -11.98
#